data_AF-A0A7K9R262-F1
#
_entry.id   AF-A0A7K9R262-F1
#
_cell.length_a   1.000
_cell.length_b   1.000
_cell.length_c   1.000
_cell.angle_alpha   90.00
_cell.angle_beta   90.00
_cell.angle_gamma   90.00
#
_symmetry.space_group_name_H-M   'P 1'
#
loop_
_entity.id
_entity.type
_entity.pdbx_description
1 polymer ?
#
loop_
_entity_poly.entity_id
_entity_poly.type
_entity_poly.pdbx_seq_one_letter_code
_entity_poly.pdbx_strand_id
1 'polypeptide(L)'
;MKRILWVLSLPIITLLYLTIPDCRRQFWRNWFMVTFLISAAWISAITYVLVWMVTIAGETLGIPESVMGLTLLAAGTSVPDTVASVLVARKGNGDMAMSNIVGSNVFDMLCLGIPWFIKTAFTNTSGPIEVNSSGLTYTAISLICSV
;
A
#
# COMPACT_ATOMS: atom_id res chain seq x y z
N MET A 1 16.32 0.26 -21.79
CA MET A 1 15.24 0.09 -20.78
C MET A 1 14.80 1.38 -20.10
N LYS A 2 15.68 2.19 -19.48
CA LYS A 2 15.27 3.41 -18.74
C LYS A 2 14.40 4.41 -19.53
N ARG A 3 14.68 4.63 -20.82
CA ARG A 3 13.87 5.52 -21.68
C ARG A 3 12.47 4.97 -22.01
N ILE A 4 12.35 3.65 -22.17
CA ILE A 4 11.07 2.99 -22.50
C ILE A 4 10.14 3.04 -21.28
N LEU A 5 10.67 2.73 -20.10
CA LEU A 5 9.92 2.85 -18.85
C LEU A 5 9.44 4.29 -18.62
N TRP A 6 10.29 5.29 -18.88
CA TRP A 6 9.90 6.70 -18.74
C TRP A 6 8.75 7.10 -19.68
N VAL A 7 8.79 6.65 -20.94
CA VAL A 7 7.72 6.91 -21.92
C VAL A 7 6.43 6.19 -21.56
N LEU A 8 6.51 4.97 -21.01
CA LEU A 8 5.34 4.22 -20.56
C LEU A 8 4.69 4.85 -19.33
N SER A 9 5.49 5.48 -18.46
CA SER A 9 5.01 6.20 -17.27
C SER A 9 4.48 7.60 -17.57
N LEU A 10 4.79 8.20 -18.73
CA LEU A 10 4.36 9.55 -19.11
C LEU A 10 2.86 9.79 -18.95
N PRO A 11 1.95 8.97 -19.51
CA PRO A 11 0.51 9.24 -19.41
C PRO A 11 0.05 9.31 -17.94
N ILE A 12 0.51 8.37 -17.11
CA ILE A 12 0.19 8.32 -15.68
C ILE A 12 0.77 9.54 -14.94
N ILE A 13 2.03 9.89 -15.20
CA ILE A 13 2.69 11.05 -14.57
C ILE A 13 2.02 12.35 -15.01
N THR A 14 1.62 12.49 -16.28
CA THR A 14 0.92 13.69 -16.77
C THR A 14 -0.47 13.83 -16.17
N LEU A 15 -1.18 12.71 -15.96
CA LEU A 15 -2.52 12.71 -15.39
C LEU A 15 -2.46 13.03 -13.88
N LEU A 16 -1.46 12.48 -13.18
CA LEU A 16 -1.14 12.83 -11.78
C LEU A 16 -0.69 14.30 -11.65
N TYR A 17 0.14 14.79 -12.55
CA TYR A 17 0.61 16.19 -12.53
C TYR A 17 -0.50 17.18 -12.85
N LEU A 18 -1.49 16.80 -13.67
CA LEU A 18 -2.65 17.64 -13.99
C LEU A 18 -3.66 17.68 -12.83
N THR A 19 -3.82 16.58 -12.10
CA THR A 19 -4.83 16.46 -11.04
C THR A 19 -4.31 16.84 -9.65
N ILE A 20 -3.03 16.68 -9.37
CA ILE A 20 -2.43 17.06 -8.09
C ILE A 20 -1.90 18.49 -8.18
N PRO A 21 -2.48 19.44 -7.41
CA PRO A 21 -1.95 20.79 -7.37
C PRO A 21 -0.53 20.83 -6.79
N ASP A 22 0.38 21.53 -7.45
CA ASP A 22 1.77 21.62 -7.00
C ASP A 22 1.93 22.65 -5.88
N CYS A 23 2.06 22.17 -4.64
CA CYS A 23 2.32 22.98 -3.45
C CYS A 23 3.67 23.74 -3.48
N ARG A 24 4.57 23.48 -4.43
CA ARG A 24 5.83 24.24 -4.55
C ARG A 24 5.64 25.66 -5.09
N ARG A 25 4.50 25.97 -5.71
CA ARG A 25 4.20 27.34 -6.18
C ARG A 25 3.62 28.16 -5.02
N GLN A 26 4.20 29.35 -4.77
CA GLN A 26 3.84 30.27 -3.67
C GLN A 26 2.32 30.56 -3.56
N PHE A 27 1.58 30.47 -4.67
CA PHE A 27 0.14 30.71 -4.75
C PHE A 27 -0.73 29.58 -4.16
N TRP A 28 -0.25 28.33 -4.17
CA TRP A 28 -1.01 27.14 -3.71
C TRP A 28 -0.54 26.61 -2.34
N ARG A 29 0.33 27.35 -1.65
CA ARG A 29 0.91 26.95 -0.35
C ARG A 29 -0.14 26.68 0.74
N ASN A 30 -1.30 27.34 0.68
CA ASN A 30 -2.40 27.15 1.64
C ASN A 30 -3.32 25.97 1.30
N TRP A 31 -3.18 25.37 0.10
CA TRP A 31 -3.99 24.24 -0.36
C TRP A 31 -3.38 22.88 -0.03
N PHE A 32 -2.45 22.84 0.95
CA PHE A 32 -1.76 21.62 1.36
C PHE A 32 -2.71 20.47 1.67
N MET A 33 -3.81 20.72 2.40
CA MET A 33 -4.80 19.70 2.71
C MET A 33 -5.48 19.13 1.46
N VAL A 34 -5.79 19.97 0.47
CA VAL A 34 -6.39 19.51 -0.80
C VAL A 34 -5.41 18.65 -1.58
N THR A 35 -4.14 19.04 -1.64
CA THR A 35 -3.11 18.23 -2.31
C THR A 35 -2.90 16.88 -1.63
N PHE A 36 -2.94 16.86 -0.30
CA PHE A 36 -2.85 15.63 0.50
C PHE A 36 -4.04 14.71 0.21
N LEU A 37 -5.27 15.23 0.24
CA LEU A 37 -6.48 14.45 -0.04
C LEU A 37 -6.51 13.90 -1.47
N ILE A 38 -6.12 14.70 -2.47
CA ILE A 38 -6.04 14.26 -3.86
C ILE A 38 -4.96 13.17 -4.02
N SER A 39 -3.80 13.31 -3.37
CA SER A 39 -2.77 12.26 -3.38
C SER A 39 -3.25 10.97 -2.71
N ALA A 40 -3.97 11.08 -1.58
CA ALA A 40 -4.52 9.92 -0.89
C ALA A 40 -5.58 9.22 -1.75
N ALA A 41 -6.45 9.98 -2.43
CA ALA A 41 -7.43 9.43 -3.37
C ALA A 41 -6.74 8.71 -4.53
N TRP A 42 -5.67 9.28 -5.10
CA TRP A 42 -4.90 8.63 -6.15
C TRP A 42 -4.21 7.34 -5.71
N ILE A 43 -3.59 7.36 -4.54
CA ILE A 43 -2.99 6.16 -3.94
C ILE A 43 -4.08 5.09 -3.77
N SER A 44 -5.27 5.45 -3.26
CA SER A 44 -6.37 4.50 -3.09
C SER A 44 -6.86 3.90 -4.41
N ALA A 45 -6.96 4.71 -5.48
CA ALA A 45 -7.37 4.24 -6.80
C ALA A 45 -6.33 3.31 -7.43
N ILE A 46 -5.05 3.65 -7.32
CA ILE A 46 -3.94 2.81 -7.83
C ILE A 46 -3.88 1.50 -7.05
N THR A 47 -4.02 1.54 -5.73
CA THR A 47 -4.04 0.33 -4.89
C THR A 47 -5.21 -0.58 -5.26
N TYR A 48 -6.40 -0.03 -5.54
CA TYR A 48 -7.54 -0.82 -6.01
C TYR A 48 -7.25 -1.55 -7.33
N VAL A 49 -6.68 -0.85 -8.31
CA VAL A 49 -6.29 -1.46 -9.60
C VAL A 49 -5.20 -2.51 -9.39
N LEU A 50 -4.23 -2.26 -8.51
CA LEU A 50 -3.17 -3.21 -8.19
C LEU A 50 -3.74 -4.49 -7.58
N VAL A 51 -4.63 -4.38 -6.58
CA VAL A 51 -5.29 -5.53 -5.97
C VAL A 51 -6.04 -6.32 -7.03
N TRP A 52 -6.82 -5.64 -7.88
CA TRP A 52 -7.59 -6.30 -8.93
C TRP A 52 -6.71 -7.07 -9.92
N MET A 53 -5.59 -6.48 -10.36
CA MET A 53 -4.65 -7.14 -11.27
C MET A 53 -3.95 -8.33 -10.62
N VAL A 54 -3.59 -8.21 -9.34
CA VAL A 54 -2.98 -9.32 -8.58
C VAL A 54 -3.99 -10.47 -8.43
N THR A 55 -5.24 -10.19 -8.09
CA THR A 55 -6.30 -11.21 -8.00
C THR A 55 -6.46 -11.98 -9.31
N ILE A 56 -6.60 -11.28 -10.44
CA ILE A 56 -6.70 -11.92 -11.77
C ILE A 56 -5.48 -12.79 -12.05
N ALA A 57 -4.27 -12.29 -11.74
CA ALA A 57 -3.05 -13.04 -11.97
C ALA A 57 -3.00 -14.34 -11.16
N GLY A 58 -3.47 -14.35 -9.91
CA GLY A 58 -3.52 -15.57 -9.10
C GLY A 58 -4.56 -16.55 -9.55
N GLU A 59 -5.73 -16.09 -9.99
CA GLU A 59 -6.74 -16.96 -10.59
C GLU A 59 -6.15 -17.70 -11.79
N THR A 60 -5.39 -17.01 -12.65
CA THR A 60 -4.70 -17.66 -13.79
C THR A 60 -3.58 -18.61 -13.38
N LEU A 61 -2.93 -18.39 -12.23
CA LEU A 61 -1.84 -19.24 -11.73
C LEU A 61 -2.32 -20.34 -10.77
N GLY A 62 -3.61 -20.37 -10.42
CA GLY A 62 -4.17 -21.28 -9.42
C GLY A 62 -3.66 -21.03 -7.99
N ILE A 63 -3.14 -19.84 -7.71
CA ILE A 63 -2.60 -19.48 -6.40
C ILE A 63 -3.73 -18.85 -5.56
N PRO A 64 -3.94 -19.29 -4.30
CA PRO A 64 -4.95 -18.70 -3.43
C PRO A 64 -4.75 -17.19 -3.25
N GLU A 65 -5.84 -16.42 -3.34
CA GLU A 65 -5.82 -14.96 -3.18
C GLU A 65 -5.16 -14.51 -1.88
N SER A 66 -5.38 -15.25 -0.78
CA SER A 66 -4.77 -14.96 0.51
C SER A 66 -3.25 -14.99 0.47
N VAL A 67 -2.66 -15.92 -0.28
CA VAL A 67 -1.20 -16.04 -0.41
C VAL A 67 -0.67 -14.85 -1.20
N MET A 68 -1.32 -14.47 -2.29
CA MET A 68 -0.91 -13.30 -3.07
C MET A 68 -1.05 -11.99 -2.31
N GLY A 69 -2.14 -11.83 -1.54
CA GLY A 69 -2.37 -10.69 -0.66
C GLY A 69 -1.27 -10.53 0.39
N LEU A 70 -0.94 -11.64 1.05
CA LEU A 70 0.06 -11.66 2.13
C LEU A 70 1.51 -11.61 1.65
N THR A 71 1.78 -11.87 0.36
CA THR A 71 3.15 -11.89 -0.19
C THR A 71 3.38 -10.75 -1.18
N LEU A 72 2.73 -10.78 -2.35
CA LEU A 72 2.96 -9.81 -3.43
C LEU A 72 2.47 -8.42 -3.04
N LEU A 73 1.26 -8.33 -2.48
CA LEU A 73 0.68 -7.07 -2.03
C LEU A 73 1.43 -6.50 -0.82
N ALA A 74 1.74 -7.35 0.17
CA ALA A 74 2.55 -6.95 1.33
C ALA A 74 3.97 -6.49 0.93
N ALA A 75 4.64 -7.20 0.01
CA ALA A 75 5.93 -6.75 -0.51
C ALA A 75 5.80 -5.44 -1.30
N GLY A 76 4.71 -5.27 -2.05
CA GLY A 76 4.42 -4.08 -2.85
C GLY A 76 4.27 -2.81 -2.02
N THR A 77 3.75 -2.88 -0.80
CA THR A 77 3.66 -1.74 0.12
C THR A 77 4.99 -1.44 0.81
N SER A 78 5.75 -2.46 1.24
CA SER A 78 7.01 -2.23 1.96
C SER A 78 8.16 -1.69 1.09
N VAL A 79 8.16 -1.96 -0.22
CA VAL A 79 9.19 -1.46 -1.15
C VAL A 79 9.27 0.08 -1.18
N PRO A 80 8.19 0.83 -1.48
CA PRO A 80 8.23 2.30 -1.49
C PRO A 80 8.58 2.90 -0.12
N ASP A 81 8.10 2.31 0.98
CA ASP A 81 8.45 2.75 2.34
C ASP A 81 9.94 2.58 2.64
N THR A 82 10.52 1.44 2.22
CA THR A 82 11.95 1.19 2.33
C THR A 82 12.75 2.19 1.51
N VAL A 83 12.31 2.49 0.28
CA VAL A 83 12.96 3.50 -0.58
C VAL A 83 12.92 4.89 0.06
N ALA A 84 11.78 5.28 0.65
CA ALA A 84 11.64 6.56 1.35
C ALA A 84 12.56 6.63 2.58
N SER A 85 12.58 5.60 3.42
CA SER A 85 13.46 5.50 4.60
C SER A 85 14.94 5.56 4.21
N VAL A 86 15.36 4.83 3.18
CA VAL A 86 16.74 4.82 2.68
C VAL A 86 17.13 6.20 2.13
N LEU A 87 16.23 6.87 1.40
CA LEU A 87 16.49 8.21 0.86
C LEU A 87 16.71 9.24 1.99
N VAL A 88 15.93 9.15 3.06
CA VAL A 88 16.03 10.03 4.24
C VAL A 88 17.29 9.71 5.05
N ALA A 89 17.62 8.44 5.25
CA ALA A 89 18.86 8.01 5.90
C ALA A 89 20.10 8.51 5.15
N ARG A 90 20.10 8.43 3.82
CA ARG A 90 21.19 8.95 2.97
C ARG A 90 21.37 10.47 3.06
N LYS A 91 20.35 11.21 3.50
CA LYS A 91 20.44 12.66 3.74
C LYS A 91 20.96 13.02 5.14
N GLY A 92 21.36 12.03 5.94
CA GLY A 92 21.84 12.23 7.32
C GLY A 92 20.73 12.23 8.38
N ASN A 93 19.48 12.00 8.00
CA ASN A 93 18.33 12.03 8.91
C ASN A 93 17.97 10.63 9.40
N GLY A 94 18.91 9.96 10.09
CA GLY A 94 18.72 8.59 10.59
C GLY A 94 17.50 8.43 11.50
N ASP A 95 17.26 9.40 12.38
CA ASP A 95 16.12 9.39 13.32
C ASP A 95 14.77 9.38 12.59
N MET A 96 14.68 10.10 11.47
CA MET A 96 13.47 10.14 10.63
C MET A 96 13.29 8.84 9.84
N ALA A 97 14.38 8.18 9.44
CA ALA A 97 14.29 6.86 8.82
C ALA A 97 13.81 5.80 9.83
N MET A 98 14.31 5.84 11.06
CA MET A 98 13.87 4.94 12.13
C MET A 98 12.41 5.17 12.51
N SER A 99 11.98 6.42 12.64
CA SER A 99 10.58 6.73 12.93
C SER A 99 9.64 6.29 11.80
N ASN A 100 10.07 6.37 10.54
CA ASN A 100 9.27 5.89 9.41
C ASN A 100 9.08 4.38 9.46
N ILE A 101 10.14 3.59 9.67
CA ILE A 101 10.07 2.13 9.70
C ILE A 101 9.22 1.62 10.88
N VAL A 102 9.41 2.20 12.07
CA VAL A 102 8.62 1.81 13.24
C VAL A 102 7.18 2.28 13.10
N GLY A 103 6.98 3.52 12.66
CA GLY A 103 5.67 4.14 12.52
C GLY A 103 4.78 3.44 11.50
N SER A 104 5.31 3.08 10.33
CA SER A 104 4.56 2.37 9.27
C SER A 104 4.06 1.00 9.76
N ASN A 105 4.91 0.19 10.39
CA ASN A 105 4.49 -1.11 10.94
C ASN A 105 3.44 -0.99 12.06
N VAL A 106 3.59 0.00 12.95
CA VAL A 106 2.61 0.24 14.02
C VAL A 106 1.28 0.72 13.43
N PHE A 107 1.32 1.59 12.43
CA PHE A 107 0.14 2.08 11.74
C PHE A 107 -0.60 0.97 10.99
N ASP A 108 0.12 0.06 10.34
CA ASP A 108 -0.46 -1.11 9.67
C ASP A 108 -1.20 -2.01 10.66
N MET A 109 -0.60 -2.30 11.82
CA MET A 109 -1.27 -3.08 12.88
C MET A 109 -2.55 -2.40 13.38
N LEU A 110 -2.54 -1.08 13.56
CA LEU A 110 -3.72 -0.32 13.97
C LEU A 110 -4.81 -0.33 12.88
N CYS A 111 -4.41 -0.21 11.62
CA CYS A 111 -5.34 -0.20 10.50
C CYS A 111 -6.00 -1.56 10.26
N LEU A 112 -5.32 -2.68 10.53
CA LEU A 112 -5.92 -4.02 10.45
C LEU A 112 -7.14 -4.20 11.37
N GLY A 113 -7.20 -3.47 12.49
CA GLY A 113 -8.35 -3.49 13.39
C GLY A 113 -9.61 -2.83 12.81
N ILE A 114 -9.45 -1.86 11.90
CA ILE A 114 -10.57 -1.06 11.36
C ILE A 114 -11.53 -1.89 10.51
N PRO A 115 -11.09 -2.70 9.52
CA PRO A 115 -12.00 -3.56 8.75
C PRO A 115 -12.78 -4.54 9.63
N TRP A 116 -12.13 -5.11 10.65
CA TRP A 116 -12.78 -6.01 11.62
C TRP A 116 -13.82 -5.28 12.47
N PHE A 117 -13.49 -4.07 12.92
CA PHE A 117 -14.41 -3.21 13.65
C PHE A 117 -15.63 -2.86 12.79
N ILE A 118 -15.43 -2.45 11.53
CA ILE A 118 -16.51 -2.14 10.58
C ILE A 118 -17.38 -3.39 10.33
N LYS A 119 -16.78 -4.55 10.06
CA LYS A 119 -17.53 -5.80 9.82
C LYS A 119 -18.41 -6.17 11.04
N THR A 120 -17.87 -6.03 12.24
CA THR A 120 -18.57 -6.36 13.48
C THR A 120 -19.66 -5.32 13.82
N ALA A 121 -19.40 -4.05 13.55
CA ALA A 121 -20.33 -2.96 13.82
C ALA A 121 -21.53 -2.94 12.86
N PHE A 122 -21.35 -3.29 11.58
CA PHE A 122 -22.37 -3.14 10.55
C PHE A 122 -23.03 -4.45 10.09
N THR A 123 -22.37 -5.61 10.22
CA THR A 123 -22.83 -6.84 9.53
C THR A 123 -23.45 -7.90 10.45
N ASN A 124 -22.96 -8.11 11.69
CA ASN A 124 -23.59 -9.03 12.66
C ASN A 124 -23.02 -8.84 14.08
N THR A 125 -23.88 -8.49 15.05
CA THR A 125 -23.48 -8.27 16.46
C THR A 125 -23.37 -9.57 17.28
N SER A 126 -23.82 -10.73 16.76
CA SER A 126 -24.06 -11.92 17.60
C SER A 126 -23.63 -13.27 17.01
N GLY A 127 -23.02 -13.31 15.82
CA GLY A 127 -22.61 -14.55 15.15
C GLY A 127 -21.09 -14.80 15.25
N PRO A 128 -20.62 -16.05 15.42
CA PRO A 128 -19.21 -16.38 15.31
C PRO A 128 -18.72 -16.08 13.88
N ILE A 129 -17.55 -15.45 13.78
CA ILE A 129 -16.99 -15.05 12.49
C ILE A 129 -16.12 -16.20 11.99
N GLU A 130 -16.56 -16.88 10.94
CA GLU A 130 -15.76 -17.92 10.30
C GLU A 130 -14.53 -17.30 9.64
N VAL A 131 -13.34 -17.72 10.10
CA VAL A 131 -12.05 -17.30 9.56
C VAL A 131 -11.53 -18.40 8.65
N ASN A 132 -11.32 -18.10 7.36
CA ASN A 132 -10.76 -19.05 6.42
C ASN A 132 -9.25 -19.19 6.66
N SER A 133 -8.85 -20.29 7.31
CA SER A 133 -7.46 -20.55 7.73
C SER A 133 -6.56 -21.12 6.63
N SER A 134 -7.13 -21.55 5.50
CA SER A 134 -6.39 -22.22 4.42
C SER A 134 -5.25 -21.36 3.90
N GLY A 135 -5.50 -20.07 3.68
CA GLY A 135 -4.47 -19.13 3.21
C GLY A 135 -3.38 -18.86 4.24
N LEU A 136 -3.75 -18.80 5.53
CA LEU A 136 -2.84 -18.49 6.63
C LEU A 136 -1.78 -19.58 6.82
N THR A 137 -2.14 -20.86 6.66
CA THR A 137 -1.20 -21.97 6.81
C THR A 137 -0.15 -21.97 5.71
N TYR A 138 -0.54 -21.77 4.44
CA TYR A 138 0.41 -21.66 3.32
C TYR A 138 1.38 -20.49 3.52
N THR A 139 0.88 -19.34 3.97
CA THR A 139 1.74 -18.17 4.21
C THR A 139 2.63 -18.33 5.42
N ALA A 140 2.16 -18.97 6.50
CA ALA A 140 2.97 -19.25 7.67
C ALA A 140 4.13 -20.18 7.33
N ILE A 141 3.87 -21.24 6.55
CA ILE A 141 4.91 -22.15 6.05
C ILE A 141 5.89 -21.40 5.14
N SER A 142 5.39 -20.60 4.19
CA SER A 142 6.24 -19.82 3.29
C SER A 142 7.12 -18.81 4.02
N LEU A 143 6.61 -18.16 5.07
CA LEU A 143 7.38 -17.22 5.90
C LEU A 143 8.46 -17.94 6.69
N ILE A 144 8.12 -19.07 7.33
CA ILE A 144 9.09 -19.87 8.10
C ILE A 144 10.19 -20.43 7.19
N CYS A 145 9.87 -20.81 5.95
CA CYS A 145 10.88 -21.26 4.98
C CYS A 145 11.75 -20.12 4.42
N SER A 146 11.27 -18.87 4.49
CA SER A 146 12.00 -17.70 3.98
C SER A 146 12.96 -17.08 5.01
N VAL A 147 12.85 -17.47 6.29
CA VAL A 147 13.71 -17.03 7.41
C VAL A 147 14.74 -18.12 7.70
#